data_AF-A0A8S8YM19-F1
#
_entry.id   AF-A0A8S8YM19-F1
#
_cell.length_a   1.000
_cell.length_b   1.000
_cell.length_c   1.000
_cell.angle_alpha   90.00
_cell.angle_beta   90.00
_cell.angle_gamma   90.00
#
_symmetry.space_group_name_H-M   'P 1'
#
loop_
_entity.id
_entity.type
_entity.pdbx_description
1 polymer ?
#
loop_
_entity_poly.entity_id
_entity_poly.type
_entity_poly.pdbx_seq_one_letter_code
_entity_poly.pdbx_strand_id
1 'polypeptide(L)'
;MEISAEAFSQHEQIFERSLASVMRGSILDALSSNGMAVAAATDDQEALRICNLSIASGAIAAGISGSGPSIAIVCYQEDSTSLSNLFSESGLEVISTGIYVKDEISEVQ
;
A
#
# COMPACT_ATOMS: atom_id res chain seq x y z
N MET A 1 0.36 -12.89 13.32
CA MET A 1 0.17 -11.42 13.37
C MET A 1 -0.76 -11.14 14.54
N GLU A 2 -0.29 -10.40 15.53
CA GLU A 2 -1.08 -10.03 16.70
C GLU A 2 -1.40 -8.54 16.60
N ILE A 3 -2.69 -8.19 16.60
CA ILE A 3 -3.16 -6.81 16.46
C ILE A 3 -3.49 -6.32 17.87
N SER A 4 -2.76 -5.31 18.37
CA SER A 4 -3.01 -4.69 19.68
C SER A 4 -3.20 -3.18 19.55
N ALA A 5 -4.15 -2.63 20.31
CA ALA A 5 -4.41 -1.20 20.30
C ALA A 5 -3.21 -0.39 20.84
N GLU A 6 -2.47 -0.98 21.78
CA GLU A 6 -1.26 -0.40 22.36
C GLU A 6 -0.16 -0.22 21.31
N ALA A 7 0.07 -1.22 20.45
CA ALA A 7 1.09 -1.13 19.40
C ALA A 7 0.75 -0.05 18.37
N PHE A 8 -0.52 0.09 18.01
CA PHE A 8 -0.99 1.17 17.13
C PHE A 8 -0.86 2.54 17.79
N SER A 9 -1.15 2.64 19.09
CA SER A 9 -1.02 3.90 19.86
C SER A 9 0.43 4.38 19.93
N GLN A 10 1.41 3.46 19.99
CA GLN A 10 2.84 3.82 19.93
C GLN A 10 3.24 4.47 18.59
N HIS A 11 2.47 4.22 17.52
CA HIS A 11 2.71 4.74 16.18
C HIS A 11 1.75 5.88 15.78
N GLU A 12 1.01 6.46 16.74
CA GLU A 12 -0.02 7.48 16.54
C GLU A 12 0.45 8.62 15.61
N GLN A 13 1.66 9.13 15.81
CA GLN A 13 2.23 10.22 15.00
C GLN A 13 2.28 9.91 13.49
N ILE A 14 2.51 8.64 13.11
CA ILE A 14 2.55 8.24 11.70
C ILE A 14 1.14 8.21 11.12
N PHE A 15 0.16 7.75 11.91
CA PHE A 15 -1.26 7.78 11.54
C PHE A 15 -1.78 9.22 11.42
N GLU A 16 -1.40 10.12 12.33
CA GLU A 16 -1.72 11.55 12.22
C GLU A 16 -1.13 12.18 10.96
N ARG A 17 0.11 11.82 10.61
CA ARG A 17 0.74 12.28 9.35
C ARG A 17 -0.03 11.79 8.13
N SER A 18 -0.45 10.52 8.14
CA SER A 18 -1.29 9.95 7.08
C SER A 18 -2.62 10.71 6.97
N LEU A 19 -3.28 11.00 8.09
CA LEU A 19 -4.53 11.77 8.11
C LEU A 19 -4.30 13.17 7.52
N ALA A 20 -3.22 13.84 7.91
CA ALA A 20 -2.88 15.14 7.38
C ALA A 20 -2.63 15.11 5.86
N SER A 21 -2.06 14.02 5.32
CA SER A 21 -1.91 13.83 3.87
C SER A 21 -3.25 13.68 3.17
N VAL A 22 -4.19 12.90 3.74
CA VAL A 22 -5.57 12.81 3.22
C VAL A 22 -6.23 14.20 3.18
N MET A 23 -6.12 14.96 4.28
CA MET A 23 -6.72 16.29 4.39
C MET A 23 -6.18 17.30 3.36
N ARG A 24 -4.94 17.11 2.88
CA ARG A 24 -4.32 17.93 1.83
C ARG A 24 -4.59 17.44 0.41
N GLY A 25 -5.30 16.32 0.25
CA GLY A 25 -5.54 15.70 -1.06
C GLY A 25 -4.38 14.84 -1.57
N SER A 26 -3.35 14.60 -0.76
CA SER A 26 -2.21 13.74 -1.09
C SER A 26 -2.55 12.26 -0.82
N ILE A 27 -3.46 11.69 -1.63
CA ILE A 27 -4.02 10.35 -1.39
C ILE A 27 -2.95 9.24 -1.46
N LEU A 28 -2.00 9.33 -2.40
CA LEU A 28 -0.95 8.31 -2.58
C LEU A 28 0.08 8.35 -1.43
N ASP A 29 0.39 9.54 -0.92
CA ASP A 29 1.22 9.70 0.28
C ASP A 29 0.51 9.14 1.51
N ALA A 30 -0.80 9.38 1.61
CA ALA A 30 -1.62 8.82 2.68
C ALA A 30 -1.65 7.28 2.61
N LEU A 31 -1.83 6.69 1.42
CA LEU A 31 -1.79 5.24 1.22
C LEU A 31 -0.47 4.66 1.75
N SER A 32 0.67 5.21 1.30
CA SER A 32 1.98 4.68 1.68
C SER A 32 2.25 4.87 3.17
N SER A 33 2.00 6.08 3.69
CA SER A 33 2.27 6.39 5.10
C SER A 33 1.35 5.62 6.06
N ASN A 34 0.08 5.41 5.70
CA ASN A 34 -0.83 4.58 6.48
C ASN A 34 -0.40 3.11 6.46
N GLY A 35 -0.18 2.54 5.28
CA GLY A 35 0.15 1.13 5.14
C GLY A 35 1.48 0.77 5.81
N MET A 36 2.49 1.64 5.74
CA MET A 36 3.73 1.45 6.49
C MET A 36 3.56 1.62 8.01
N ALA A 37 2.64 2.48 8.46
CA ALA A 37 2.31 2.61 9.88
C ALA A 37 1.66 1.32 10.41
N VAL A 38 0.76 0.70 9.64
CA VAL A 38 0.19 -0.60 9.96
C VAL A 38 1.30 -1.65 10.05
N ALA A 39 2.20 -1.70 9.05
CA ALA A 39 3.31 -2.65 9.04
C ALA A 39 4.22 -2.50 10.28
N ALA A 40 4.54 -1.25 10.67
CA ALA A 40 5.32 -0.97 11.86
C ALA A 40 4.57 -1.38 13.15
N ALA A 41 3.27 -1.07 13.23
CA ALA A 41 2.45 -1.42 14.39
C ALA A 41 2.24 -2.94 14.55
N THR A 42 2.32 -3.71 13.46
CA THR A 42 2.21 -5.18 13.48
C THR A 42 3.57 -5.89 13.45
N ASP A 43 4.68 -5.15 13.53
CA ASP A 43 6.06 -5.65 13.38
C ASP A 43 6.28 -6.50 12.11
N ASP A 44 5.60 -6.12 11.02
CA ASP A 44 5.71 -6.79 9.73
C ASP A 44 6.86 -6.20 8.91
N GLN A 45 8.07 -6.61 9.26
CA GLN A 45 9.30 -6.19 8.59
C GLN A 45 9.34 -6.61 7.12
N GLU A 46 8.70 -7.72 6.77
CA GLU A 46 8.65 -8.20 5.39
C GLU A 46 7.74 -7.31 4.54
N ALA A 47 6.59 -6.90 5.08
CA ALA A 47 5.73 -5.92 4.41
C ALA A 47 6.44 -4.58 4.20
N LEU A 48 7.19 -4.09 5.19
CA LEU A 48 8.01 -2.87 5.03
C LEU A 48 9.06 -3.05 3.92
N ARG A 49 9.74 -4.20 3.89
CA ARG A 49 10.74 -4.52 2.85
C ARG A 49 10.11 -4.52 1.47
N ILE A 50 8.96 -5.18 1.30
CA ILE A 50 8.25 -5.25 0.03
C ILE A 50 7.78 -3.86 -0.40
N CYS A 51 7.17 -3.06 0.49
CA CYS A 51 6.74 -1.70 0.15
C CYS A 51 7.90 -0.81 -0.33
N ASN A 52 9.03 -0.86 0.39
CA ASN A 52 10.23 -0.12 0.00
C ASN A 52 10.80 -0.60 -1.34
N LEU A 53 10.81 -1.92 -1.57
CA LEU A 53 11.22 -2.49 -2.85
C LEU A 53 10.30 -2.05 -3.98
N SER A 54 8.97 -2.08 -3.79
CA SER A 54 8.00 -1.60 -4.77
C SER A 54 8.29 -0.17 -5.19
N ILE A 55 8.49 0.74 -4.24
CA ILE A 55 8.78 2.16 -4.50
C ILE A 55 10.12 2.30 -5.24
N ALA A 56 11.17 1.60 -4.79
CA ALA A 56 12.47 1.60 -5.45
C ALA A 56 12.43 1.01 -6.88
N SER A 57 11.46 0.13 -7.15
CA SER A 57 11.23 -0.49 -8.46
C SER A 57 10.25 0.27 -9.35
N GLY A 58 9.84 1.49 -8.99
CA GLY A 58 9.02 2.37 -9.84
C GLY A 58 7.56 2.51 -9.43
N ALA A 59 7.14 1.92 -8.31
CA ALA A 59 5.80 2.20 -7.78
C ALA A 59 5.69 3.65 -7.29
N ILE A 60 4.52 4.26 -7.52
CA ILE A 60 4.18 5.60 -7.04
C ILE A 60 3.87 5.56 -5.54
N ALA A 61 3.21 4.49 -5.09
CA ALA A 61 2.86 4.29 -3.70
C ALA A 61 2.76 2.80 -3.37
N ALA A 62 3.08 2.43 -2.14
CA ALA A 62 2.94 1.06 -1.65
C ALA A 62 2.67 1.04 -0.15
N GLY A 63 1.79 0.14 0.29
CA GLY A 63 1.46 0.00 1.70
C GLY A 63 0.62 -1.25 1.98
N ILE A 64 0.58 -1.69 3.23
CA ILE A 64 -0.35 -2.73 3.67
C ILE A 64 -1.78 -2.32 3.33
N SER A 65 -2.55 -3.26 2.79
CA SER A 65 -3.98 -3.13 2.52
C SER A 65 -4.80 -3.72 3.67
N GLY A 66 -5.71 -2.91 4.22
CA GLY A 66 -6.54 -3.33 5.36
C GLY A 66 -5.71 -3.59 6.61
N SER A 67 -5.88 -4.77 7.22
CA SER A 67 -5.07 -5.23 8.35
C SER A 67 -3.90 -6.12 7.94
N GLY A 68 -3.61 -6.24 6.63
CA GLY A 68 -2.61 -7.16 6.09
C GLY A 68 -3.06 -8.62 6.00
N PRO A 69 -2.19 -9.51 5.47
CA PRO A 69 -0.81 -9.25 5.04
C PRO A 69 -0.67 -8.75 3.59
N SER A 70 -1.78 -8.47 2.89
CA SER A 70 -1.73 -8.01 1.51
C SER A 70 -1.13 -6.62 1.39
N ILE A 71 -0.42 -6.37 0.28
CA ILE A 71 0.22 -5.09 -0.03
C ILE A 71 -0.44 -4.53 -1.28
N ALA A 72 -0.93 -3.29 -1.17
CA ALA A 72 -1.41 -2.53 -2.32
C ALA A 72 -0.23 -1.74 -2.92
N ILE A 73 -0.05 -1.85 -4.23
CA ILE A 73 0.97 -1.13 -4.99
C ILE A 73 0.26 -0.33 -6.07
N VAL A 74 0.53 0.97 -6.13
CA VAL A 74 0.05 1.86 -7.19
C VAL A 74 1.24 2.22 -8.07
N CYS A 75 1.11 2.00 -9.37
CA CYS A 75 2.15 2.28 -10.36
C CYS A 75 1.52 2.80 -11.66
N TYR A 76 2.35 3.31 -12.56
CA TYR A 76 1.91 3.59 -13.92
C TYR A 76 1.67 2.28 -14.68
N GLN A 77 0.77 2.32 -15.67
CA GLN A 77 0.42 1.14 -16.44
C GLN A 77 1.64 0.51 -17.14
N GLU A 78 2.59 1.34 -17.59
CA GLU A 78 3.84 0.90 -18.20
C GLU A 78 4.74 0.07 -17.25
N ASP A 79 4.69 0.34 -15.94
CA ASP A 79 5.48 -0.35 -14.93
C ASP A 79 4.78 -1.61 -14.38
N SER A 80 3.47 -1.74 -14.60
CA SER A 80 2.63 -2.80 -14.00
C SER A 80 3.14 -4.21 -14.28
N THR A 81 3.58 -4.49 -15.50
CA THR A 81 4.07 -5.83 -15.90
C THR A 81 5.41 -6.14 -15.23
N SER A 82 6.33 -5.16 -15.20
CA SER A 82 7.64 -5.31 -14.58
C SER A 82 7.52 -5.55 -13.08
N LEU A 83 6.68 -4.78 -12.38
CA LEU A 83 6.41 -4.96 -10.96
C LEU A 83 5.69 -6.29 -10.68
N SER A 84 4.72 -6.68 -11.52
CA SER A 84 4.04 -7.96 -11.37
C SER A 84 5.01 -9.13 -11.52
N ASN A 85 5.93 -9.08 -12.48
CA ASN A 85 6.91 -10.14 -12.66
C ASN A 85 7.89 -10.22 -11.48
N LEU A 86 8.38 -9.07 -10.98
CA LEU A 86 9.28 -8.99 -9.83
C LEU A 86 8.75 -9.76 -8.62
N PHE A 87 7.47 -9.57 -8.29
CA PHE A 87 6.86 -10.20 -7.12
C PHE A 87 6.41 -11.64 -7.38
N SER A 88 5.89 -11.95 -8.58
CA SER A 88 5.57 -13.32 -8.98
C SER A 88 6.80 -14.23 -8.99
N GLU A 89 7.94 -13.76 -9.51
CA GLU A 89 9.21 -14.48 -9.49
C GLU A 89 9.76 -14.69 -8.07
N SER A 90 9.41 -13.78 -7.15
CA SER A 90 9.72 -13.89 -5.72
C SER A 90 8.77 -14.84 -4.98
N GLY A 91 7.82 -15.48 -5.68
CA GLY A 91 6.87 -16.45 -5.11
C GLY A 91 5.62 -15.84 -4.47
N LEU A 92 5.36 -14.55 -4.68
CA LEU A 92 4.16 -13.87 -4.19
C LEU A 92 3.03 -13.97 -5.22
N GLU A 93 1.79 -14.10 -4.75
CA GLU A 93 0.61 -13.99 -5.60
C GLU A 93 0.35 -12.52 -5.94
N VAL A 94 0.24 -12.20 -7.22
CA VAL A 94 -0.01 -10.83 -7.70
C VAL A 94 -1.36 -10.76 -8.39
N ILE A 95 -2.20 -9.83 -7.92
CA ILE A 95 -3.47 -9.47 -8.55
C ILE A 95 -3.31 -8.08 -9.16
N SER A 96 -3.50 -7.99 -10.48
CA SER A 96 -3.49 -6.70 -11.18
C SER A 96 -4.92 -6.16 -11.33
N THR A 97 -5.11 -4.89 -10.99
CA THR A 97 -6.39 -4.17 -11.12
C THR A 97 -6.17 -2.70 -11.45
N GLY A 98 -7.24 -2.00 -11.83
CA GLY A 98 -7.25 -0.56 -12.10
C GLY A 98 -7.98 0.23 -11.02
N ILE A 99 -7.73 1.55 -10.98
CA ILE A 99 -8.53 2.49 -10.19
C ILE A 99 -9.68 2.95 -11.07
N TYR A 100 -10.92 2.74 -10.62
CA TYR A 100 -12.12 3.13 -11.35
C TYR A 100 -12.85 4.22 -10.58
N VAL A 101 -13.14 5.34 -11.24
CA VAL A 101 -13.98 6.39 -10.65
C VAL A 101 -15.44 6.00 -10.89
N LYS A 102 -16.31 6.21 -9.90
CA LYS A 102 -17.71 5.75 -9.88
C LYS A 102 -18.52 6.09 -11.14
N ASP A 103 -18.19 7.18 -11.83
CA ASP A 103 -18.88 7.61 -13.05
C ASP A 103 -18.46 6.84 -14.32
N GLU A 104 -17.35 6.09 -14.28
CA GLU A 104 -16.80 5.30 -15.40
C GLU A 104 -17.27 3.83 -15.41
N ILE A 105 -18.00 3.40 -14.38
CA ILE A 105 -18.46 2.00 -14.22
C ILE A 105 -19.72 1.71 -15.09
N SER A 106 -20.16 2.69 -15.88
CA SER A 106 -21.39 2.61 -16.68
C SER A 106 -21.22 1.89 -18.03
N GLU A 107 -20.00 1.61 -18.49
CA GLU A 107 -19.73 1.06 -19.84
C GLU A 107 -19.26 -0.40 -19.84
N VAL A 108 -19.23 -1.07 -18.69
CA VAL A 108 -18.86 -2.49 -18.58
C VAL A 108 -20.03 -3.28 -17.97
N GLN A 109 -21.14 -3.34 -18.69
CA GLN A 109 -22.22 -4.32 -18.51
C GLN A 109 -22.59 -4.96 -19.84
#